data_AF-A0A7C5I7L0-F1
#
_entry.id   AF-A0A7C5I7L0-F1
#
_cell.length_a   1.000
_cell.length_b   1.000
_cell.length_c   1.000
_cell.angle_alpha   90.00
_cell.angle_beta   90.00
_cell.angle_gamma   90.00
#
_symmetry.space_group_name_H-M   'P 1'
#
loop_
_entity.id
_entity.type
_entity.pdbx_description
1 polymer ?
#
loop_
_entity_poly.entity_id
_entity_poly.type
_entity_poly.pdbx_seq_one_letter_code
_entity_poly.pdbx_strand_id
1 'polypeptide(L)'
;ETNTLDYPGAVSMGFLARFLKSIEWWKLEPHPELLSDTPARYCGAVAGHTYVIYLRYGGWLKVDLRPSAEGDRFEFTWYDLENHQQRTSGTVNGGGWREFRAPEDYPGTLQFKDWLLYVRRAAP
;
A
#
# COMPACT_ATOMS: atom_id res chain seq x y z
N GLU A 1 25.97 17.19 15.99
CA GLU A 1 25.16 16.62 17.09
C GLU A 1 23.95 15.95 16.49
N THR A 2 23.54 14.78 17.00
CA THR A 2 22.35 14.06 16.52
C THR A 2 21.17 14.44 17.41
N ASN A 3 20.13 15.02 16.82
CA ASN A 3 18.90 15.35 17.53
C ASN A 3 18.01 14.10 17.59
N THR A 4 17.24 13.91 18.65
CA THR A 4 16.25 12.80 18.73
C THR A 4 15.19 12.88 17.64
N LEU A 5 14.99 14.05 17.02
CA LEU A 5 14.15 14.24 15.84
C LEU A 5 14.71 13.54 14.58
N ASP A 6 16.01 13.23 14.55
CA ASP A 6 16.67 12.54 13.44
C ASP A 6 16.60 11.02 13.56
N TYR A 7 16.04 10.48 14.65
CA TYR A 7 15.95 9.04 14.85
C TYR A 7 14.98 8.41 13.85
N PRO A 8 15.26 7.17 13.36
CA PRO A 8 14.46 6.54 12.31
C PRO A 8 12.95 6.54 12.59
N GLY A 9 12.55 6.27 13.84
CA GLY A 9 11.15 6.31 14.24
C GLY A 9 10.49 7.69 14.09
N ALA A 10 11.19 8.77 14.46
CA ALA A 10 10.69 10.13 14.31
C ALA A 10 10.52 10.52 12.84
N VAL A 11 11.50 10.17 12.01
CA VAL A 11 11.45 10.41 10.56
C VAL A 11 10.30 9.61 9.92
N SER A 12 10.11 8.34 10.30
CA SER A 12 9.00 7.50 9.85
C SER A 12 7.63 8.07 10.22
N MET A 13 7.47 8.63 11.42
CA MET A 13 6.23 9.32 11.80
C MET A 13 5.98 10.57 10.95
N GLY A 14 7.03 11.29 10.57
CA GLY A 14 6.94 12.38 9.61
C GLY A 14 6.44 11.91 8.24
N PHE A 15 6.93 10.77 7.75
CA PHE A 15 6.40 10.16 6.51
C PHE A 15 4.93 9.78 6.65
N LEU A 16 4.55 9.07 7.70
CA LEU A 16 3.16 8.66 7.94
C LEU A 16 2.22 9.86 7.98
N ALA A 17 2.58 10.93 8.68
CA ALA A 17 1.78 12.14 8.77
C ALA A 17 1.59 12.81 7.40
N ARG A 18 2.63 12.84 6.55
CA ARG A 18 2.52 13.37 5.18
C ARG A 18 1.63 12.50 4.30
N PHE A 19 1.78 11.18 4.39
CA PHE A 19 0.95 10.22 3.64
C PHE A 19 -0.52 10.31 4.04
N LEU A 20 -0.85 10.27 5.34
CA LEU A 20 -2.24 10.33 5.78
C LEU A 20 -2.90 11.66 5.40
N LYS A 21 -2.15 12.77 5.39
CA LYS A 21 -2.66 14.08 4.93
C LYS A 21 -2.95 14.14 3.42
N SER A 22 -2.39 13.23 2.61
CA SER A 22 -2.65 13.22 1.17
C SER A 22 -3.91 12.43 0.78
N ILE A 23 -4.58 11.79 1.75
CA ILE A 23 -5.76 10.97 1.52
C ILE A 23 -6.87 11.31 2.51
N GLU A 24 -8.12 10.99 2.17
CA GLU A 24 -9.26 11.06 3.08
C GLU A 24 -9.27 9.86 4.04
N TRP A 25 -8.21 9.71 4.86
CA TRP A 25 -7.99 8.53 5.70
C TRP A 25 -9.15 8.23 6.66
N TRP A 26 -9.92 9.26 7.04
CA TRP A 26 -11.10 9.13 7.91
C TRP A 26 -12.27 8.38 7.27
N LYS A 27 -12.23 8.11 5.95
CA LYS A 27 -13.22 7.27 5.26
C LYS A 27 -12.85 5.78 5.21
N LEU A 28 -11.60 5.44 5.55
CA LEU A 28 -11.12 4.06 5.44
C LEU A 28 -11.73 3.19 6.55
N GLU A 29 -12.22 2.02 6.15
CA GLU A 29 -12.66 0.96 7.06
C GLU A 29 -11.76 -0.27 6.93
N PRO A 30 -11.58 -1.08 7.99
CA PRO A 30 -10.77 -2.28 7.92
C PRO A 30 -11.46 -3.35 7.06
N HIS A 31 -10.76 -3.82 6.02
CA HIS A 31 -11.27 -4.79 5.05
C HIS A 31 -10.27 -5.94 4.78
N PRO A 32 -9.92 -6.77 5.78
CA PRO A 32 -8.99 -7.89 5.61
C PRO A 32 -9.46 -8.94 4.58
N GLU A 33 -10.76 -9.04 4.34
CA GLU A 33 -11.39 -9.92 3.36
C GLU A 33 -11.08 -9.56 1.90
N LEU A 34 -10.67 -8.31 1.64
CA LEU A 34 -10.28 -7.84 0.31
C LEU A 34 -8.86 -8.27 -0.07
N LEU A 35 -8.15 -8.96 0.81
CA LEU A 35 -6.80 -9.47 0.55
C LEU A 35 -6.75 -11.00 0.57
N SER A 36 -6.02 -11.57 -0.37
CA SER A 36 -5.65 -12.99 -0.38
C SER A 36 -4.15 -13.19 -0.57
N ASP A 37 -3.70 -14.42 -0.34
CA ASP A 37 -2.32 -14.87 -0.57
C ASP A 37 -1.23 -14.15 0.26
N THR A 38 -1.64 -13.48 1.35
CA THR A 38 -0.74 -12.93 2.37
C THR A 38 -1.18 -13.35 3.78
N PRO A 39 -0.24 -13.69 4.69
CA PRO A 39 -0.56 -14.03 6.08
C PRO A 39 -0.99 -12.81 6.91
N ALA A 40 -0.61 -11.59 6.49
CA ALA A 40 -0.89 -10.35 7.21
C ALA A 40 -1.84 -9.48 6.38
N ARG A 41 -3.15 -9.59 6.65
CA ARG A 41 -4.20 -8.92 5.85
C ARG A 41 -4.57 -7.54 6.40
N TYR A 42 -3.58 -6.64 6.46
CA TYR A 42 -3.81 -5.26 6.89
C TYR A 42 -4.26 -4.40 5.72
N CYS A 43 -5.56 -4.15 5.63
CA CYS A 43 -6.19 -3.35 4.58
C CYS A 43 -7.15 -2.34 5.20
N GLY A 44 -6.92 -1.06 4.95
CA GLY A 44 -7.93 -0.01 5.12
C GLY A 44 -8.43 0.40 3.74
N ALA A 45 -9.76 0.42 3.52
CA ALA A 45 -10.29 0.73 2.21
C ALA A 45 -11.61 1.51 2.26
N VAL A 46 -11.89 2.20 1.15
CA VAL A 46 -13.22 2.50 0.66
C VAL A 46 -13.41 1.58 -0.54
N ALA A 47 -14.12 0.47 -0.35
CA ALA A 47 -14.25 -0.58 -1.37
C ALA A 47 -14.69 0.00 -2.72
N GLY A 48 -13.98 -0.37 -3.78
CA GLY A 48 -14.23 0.11 -5.15
C GLY A 48 -13.62 1.48 -5.46
N HIS A 49 -12.94 2.12 -4.50
CA HIS A 49 -12.35 3.45 -4.68
C HIS A 49 -10.90 3.54 -4.23
N THR A 50 -10.60 3.24 -2.97
CA THR A 50 -9.27 3.52 -2.38
C THR A 50 -8.89 2.41 -1.42
N TYR A 51 -7.64 1.97 -1.46
CA TYR A 51 -7.10 0.88 -0.65
C TYR A 51 -5.71 1.27 -0.15
N VAL A 52 -5.48 1.12 1.15
CA VAL A 52 -4.20 1.34 1.84
C VAL A 52 -3.84 0.02 2.51
N ILE A 53 -2.77 -0.61 2.04
CA ILE A 53 -2.42 -1.97 2.39
C ILE A 53 -0.99 -2.01 2.93
N TYR A 54 -0.80 -2.60 4.11
CA TYR A 54 0.52 -2.71 4.76
C TYR A 54 1.05 -4.13 4.67
N LEU A 55 2.27 -4.28 4.13
CA LEU A 55 2.98 -5.54 3.96
C LEU A 55 4.27 -5.52 4.78
N ARG A 56 4.28 -6.28 5.88
CA ARG A 56 5.43 -6.35 6.80
C ARG A 56 6.67 -7.07 6.25
N TYR A 57 6.48 -7.98 5.30
CA TYR A 57 7.55 -8.90 4.88
C TYR A 57 7.83 -8.85 3.39
N GLY A 58 7.41 -7.78 2.70
CA GLY A 58 7.34 -7.81 1.24
C GLY A 58 6.42 -8.94 0.77
N GLY A 59 6.81 -9.62 -0.31
CA GLY A 59 5.98 -10.64 -0.91
C GLY A 59 5.13 -10.14 -2.07
N TRP A 60 4.09 -10.93 -2.30
CA TRP A 60 3.01 -10.59 -3.19
C TRP A 60 1.69 -10.83 -2.47
N LEU A 61 0.64 -10.21 -2.99
CA LEU A 61 -0.73 -10.42 -2.54
C LEU A 61 -1.68 -10.28 -3.71
N LYS A 62 -2.93 -10.70 -3.52
CA LYS A 62 -4.02 -10.25 -4.39
C LYS A 62 -4.96 -9.32 -3.63
N VAL A 63 -5.41 -8.29 -4.33
CA VAL A 63 -6.43 -7.34 -3.87
C VAL A 63 -7.70 -7.56 -4.67
N ASP A 64 -8.82 -7.65 -3.96
CA ASP A 64 -10.13 -7.76 -4.57
C ASP A 64 -10.63 -6.38 -5.03
N LEU A 65 -10.63 -6.16 -6.34
CA LEU A 65 -11.21 -4.96 -6.96
C LEU A 65 -12.59 -5.23 -7.57
N ARG A 66 -13.25 -6.36 -7.27
CA ARG A 66 -14.64 -6.64 -7.68
C ARG A 66 -15.67 -5.63 -7.15
N PRO A 67 -15.43 -4.88 -6.06
CA PRO A 67 -16.31 -3.76 -5.70
C PRO A 67 -16.33 -2.60 -6.71
N SER A 68 -15.56 -2.67 -7.81
CA SER A 68 -15.62 -1.75 -8.96
C SER A 68 -15.97 -2.48 -10.25
N ALA A 69 -16.19 -1.74 -11.35
CA ALA A 69 -16.40 -2.33 -12.68
C ALA A 69 -15.07 -2.71 -13.36
N GLU A 70 -15.11 -3.61 -14.35
CA GLU A 70 -13.94 -4.00 -15.14
C GLU A 70 -13.38 -2.85 -16.00
N GLY A 71 -14.24 -1.92 -16.42
CA GLY A 71 -13.85 -0.72 -17.15
C GLY A 71 -13.13 0.32 -16.29
N ASP A 72 -13.19 0.19 -14.96
CA ASP A 72 -12.53 1.13 -14.05
C ASP A 72 -11.02 0.92 -14.05
N ARG A 73 -10.28 2.02 -14.01
CA ARG A 73 -8.82 2.01 -13.87
C ARG A 73 -8.43 2.38 -12.46
N PHE A 74 -7.44 1.68 -11.95
CA PHE A 74 -6.81 1.97 -10.67
C PHE A 74 -5.35 2.28 -10.90
N GLU A 75 -4.88 3.34 -10.26
CA GLU A 75 -3.46 3.62 -10.09
C GLU A 75 -3.01 2.98 -8.79
N PHE A 76 -1.81 2.41 -8.80
CA PHE A 76 -1.18 1.93 -7.57
C PHE A 76 0.20 2.53 -7.40
N THR A 77 0.65 2.62 -6.16
CA THR A 77 1.96 3.09 -5.76
C THR A 77 2.48 2.29 -4.59
N TRP A 78 3.72 1.82 -4.68
CA TRP A 78 4.46 1.23 -3.59
C TRP A 78 5.33 2.28 -2.91
N TYR A 79 5.20 2.35 -1.59
CA TYR A 79 6.08 3.13 -0.73
C TYR A 79 6.97 2.20 0.10
N ASP A 80 8.24 2.51 0.08
CA ASP A 80 9.29 1.98 0.95
C ASP A 80 9.22 2.71 2.29
N LEU A 81 8.80 1.99 3.34
CA LEU A 81 8.60 2.59 4.66
C LEU A 81 9.91 2.75 5.45
N GLU A 82 10.98 2.11 5.01
CA GLU A 82 12.31 2.24 5.62
C GLU A 82 13.04 3.47 5.09
N ASN A 83 13.00 3.68 3.77
CA ASN A 83 13.66 4.82 3.10
C ASN A 83 12.71 6.00 2.85
N HIS A 84 11.43 5.87 3.21
CA HIS A 84 10.39 6.91 3.09
C HIS A 84 10.18 7.40 1.65
N GLN A 85 10.28 6.50 0.68
CA GLN A 85 10.28 6.82 -0.75
C GLN A 85 9.23 6.04 -1.53
N GLN A 86 8.67 6.68 -2.55
CA GLN A 86 7.93 5.97 -3.60
C GLN A 86 8.90 5.15 -4.45
N ARG A 87 8.54 3.91 -4.77
CA ARG A 87 9.42 2.98 -5.52
C ARG A 87 8.88 2.64 -6.89
N THR A 88 7.71 2.01 -6.95
CA THR A 88 7.08 1.64 -8.22
C THR A 88 5.63 2.08 -8.22
N SER A 89 5.12 2.37 -9.41
CA SER A 89 3.73 2.72 -9.63
C SER A 89 3.27 2.16 -10.96
N GLY A 90 1.97 1.99 -11.12
CA GLY A 90 1.39 1.49 -12.37
C GLY A 90 -0.12 1.57 -12.35
N THR A 91 -0.75 0.91 -13.32
CA THR A 91 -2.21 0.84 -13.42
C THR A 91 -2.69 -0.59 -13.55
N VAL A 92 -3.89 -0.85 -13.05
CA VAL A 92 -4.61 -2.13 -13.20
C VAL A 92 -6.09 -1.86 -13.47
N ASN A 93 -6.78 -2.84 -14.05
CA ASN A 93 -8.24 -2.79 -14.17
C ASN A 93 -8.91 -3.14 -12.85
N GLY A 94 -10.09 -2.58 -12.62
CA GLY A 94 -11.02 -3.03 -11.59
C GLY A 94 -11.70 -4.35 -11.91
N GLY A 95 -12.77 -4.66 -11.19
CA GLY A 95 -13.71 -5.75 -11.52
C GLY A 95 -13.19 -7.16 -11.26
N GLY A 96 -12.07 -7.33 -10.56
CA GLY A 96 -11.50 -8.65 -10.30
C GLY A 96 -10.36 -8.63 -9.30
N TRP A 97 -9.84 -9.82 -9.00
CA TRP A 97 -8.60 -9.96 -8.24
C TRP A 97 -7.42 -9.44 -9.06
N ARG A 98 -6.56 -8.63 -8.44
CA ARG A 98 -5.31 -8.15 -9.03
C ARG A 98 -4.15 -8.50 -8.13
N GLU A 99 -3.11 -9.06 -8.73
CA GLU A 99 -1.87 -9.38 -8.05
C GLU A 99 -0.97 -8.15 -7.99
N PHE A 100 -0.37 -7.91 -6.83
CA PHE A 100 0.64 -6.90 -6.63
C PHE A 100 1.86 -7.53 -5.98
N ARG A 101 3.04 -7.18 -6.46
CA ARG A 101 4.33 -7.65 -5.95
C ARG A 101 5.09 -6.46 -5.38
N ALA A 102 5.62 -6.61 -4.16
CA ALA A 102 6.51 -5.62 -3.60
C ALA A 102 7.74 -5.46 -4.51
N PRO A 103 8.30 -4.23 -4.64
CA PRO A 103 9.42 -3.97 -5.54
C PRO A 103 10.69 -4.77 -5.22
N GLU A 104 10.92 -5.05 -3.94
CA GLU A 104 12.02 -5.89 -3.45
C GLU A 104 11.43 -6.92 -2.50
N ASP A 105 11.90 -8.17 -2.62
CA ASP A 105 11.42 -9.28 -1.83
C ASP A 105 12.47 -10.39 -1.71
N TYR A 106 12.31 -11.26 -0.71
CA TYR A 106 13.13 -12.44 -0.51
C TYR A 106 12.90 -13.47 -1.63
N PRO A 107 13.94 -14.21 -2.11
CA PRO A 107 15.34 -14.16 -1.71
C PRO A 107 16.16 -13.09 -2.43
N GLY A 108 15.57 -12.30 -3.33
CA GLY A 108 16.26 -11.24 -4.07
C GLY A 108 16.80 -10.13 -3.18
N THR A 109 16.21 -9.95 -1.99
CA THR A 109 16.71 -9.10 -0.91
C THR A 109 16.59 -9.85 0.41
N LEU A 110 17.71 -9.98 1.13
CA LEU A 110 17.78 -10.77 2.37
C LEU A 110 17.16 -10.04 3.59
N GLN A 111 16.84 -8.76 3.44
CA GLN A 111 16.21 -7.97 4.49
C GLN A 111 14.70 -8.04 4.36
N PHE A 112 14.03 -8.43 5.45
CA PHE A 112 12.59 -8.23 5.59
C PHE A 112 12.31 -6.74 5.68
N LYS A 113 11.41 -6.29 4.81
CA LYS A 113 11.15 -4.87 4.63
C LYS A 113 9.65 -4.60 4.59
N ASP A 114 9.30 -3.49 5.22
CA ASP A 114 7.93 -3.02 5.30
C ASP A 114 7.58 -2.17 4.07
N TRP A 115 6.43 -2.49 3.51
CA TRP A 115 5.90 -1.83 2.32
C TRP A 115 4.49 -1.32 2.57
N LEU A 116 4.19 -0.18 1.96
CA LEU A 116 2.82 0.32 1.86
C LEU A 116 2.40 0.32 0.39
N LEU A 117 1.37 -0.43 0.07
CA LEU A 117 0.69 -0.40 -1.21
C LEU A 117 -0.51 0.55 -1.09
N TYR A 118 -0.50 1.60 -1.89
CA TYR A 118 -1.63 2.50 -2.05
C TYR A 118 -2.26 2.28 -3.42
N VAL A 119 -3.54 1.94 -3.46
CA VAL A 119 -4.31 1.74 -4.70
C VAL A 119 -5.49 2.70 -4.70
N ARG A 120 -5.68 3.46 -5.77
CA ARG A 120 -6.81 4.40 -5.92
C ARG A 120 -7.41 4.30 -7.31
N ARG A 121 -8.72 4.44 -7.40
CA ARG A 121 -9.42 4.57 -8.68
C ARG A 121 -8.95 5.86 -9.36
N ALA A 122 -8.57 5.76 -10.63
CA ALA A 122 -8.25 6.92 -11.44
C ALA A 122 -9.50 7.80 -11.60
N ALA A 123 -9.31 9.11 -11.66
CA ALA A 123 -10.40 10.01 -12.04
C ALA A 123 -10.87 9.66 -13.47
N PRO A 124 -12.17 9.82 -13.79
CA PRO A 124 -12.69 9.64 -15.13
C PRO A 124 -11.97 10.53 -16.17
#